data_AF-A0A937TVR9-F1
#
_entry.id   AF-A0A937TVR9-F1
#
_cell.length_a   1.000
_cell.length_b   1.000
_cell.length_c   1.000
_cell.angle_alpha   90.00
_cell.angle_beta   90.00
_cell.angle_gamma   90.00
#
_symmetry.space_group_name_H-M   'P 1'
#
loop_
_entity.id
_entity.type
_entity.pdbx_description
1 polymer ?
#
loop_
_entity_poly.entity_id
_entity_poly.type
_entity_poly.pdbx_seq_one_letter_code
_entity_poly.pdbx_strand_id
1 'polypeptide(L)'
;MAERVAGADLFSRVFGSPWVYWPMCAVGVALVALAVLGPEARRRVAIEHHCVVMEAEVEALRRTRDQLTAAAQALESDPAYAERVVRHDLKIVRPGEVALPAPSAGKTDRPADETLHWQVAPVVAMLAPWADRPWRLGALATGVCLLASGVVFSLPGRARRAKRGE
;
A
#
# COMPACT_ATOMS: atom_id res chain seq x y z
N MET A 1 -42.13 -31.80 22.01
CA MET A 1 -42.44 -30.39 21.70
C MET A 1 -42.10 -29.41 22.84
N ALA A 2 -42.09 -29.84 24.11
CA ALA A 2 -41.76 -28.96 25.25
C ALA A 2 -40.28 -28.48 25.29
N GLU A 3 -39.32 -29.27 24.82
CA GLU A 3 -37.89 -28.90 24.89
C GLU A 3 -37.48 -27.74 23.96
N ARG A 4 -38.21 -27.47 22.87
CA ARG A 4 -37.84 -26.37 21.96
C ARG A 4 -38.17 -24.98 22.52
N VAL A 5 -39.02 -24.88 23.54
CA VAL A 5 -39.41 -23.60 24.14
C VAL A 5 -38.39 -23.13 25.19
N ALA A 6 -37.76 -24.06 25.91
CA ALA A 6 -36.80 -23.74 26.97
C ALA A 6 -35.53 -23.04 26.44
N GLY A 7 -35.10 -23.35 25.20
CA GLY A 7 -33.92 -22.72 24.59
C GLY A 7 -34.10 -21.23 24.24
N ALA A 8 -35.33 -20.80 23.94
CA ALA A 8 -35.60 -19.42 23.52
C ALA A 8 -35.54 -18.42 24.69
N ASP A 9 -35.90 -18.85 25.91
CA ASP A 9 -35.90 -18.00 27.11
C ASP A 9 -34.50 -17.74 27.67
N LEU A 10 -33.58 -18.70 27.51
CA LEU A 10 -32.18 -18.52 27.90
C LEU A 10 -31.46 -17.51 27.00
N PHE A 11 -31.74 -17.56 25.70
CA PHE A 11 -31.15 -16.63 24.74
C PHE A 11 -31.62 -15.19 25.00
N SER A 12 -32.92 -14.97 25.21
CA SER A 12 -33.45 -13.62 25.46
C SER A 12 -32.96 -13.01 26.78
N ARG A 13 -32.70 -13.81 27.82
CA ARG A 13 -32.13 -13.33 29.08
C ARG A 13 -30.66 -12.95 28.97
N VAL A 14 -29.87 -13.70 28.22
CA VAL A 14 -28.44 -13.42 28.05
C VAL A 14 -28.21 -12.24 27.10
N PHE A 15 -28.94 -12.18 25.98
CA PHE A 15 -28.77 -11.13 24.97
C PHE A 15 -29.57 -9.84 25.27
N GLY A 16 -30.57 -9.91 26.17
CA GLY A 16 -31.33 -8.73 26.61
C GLY A 16 -30.64 -7.88 27.68
N SER A 17 -29.49 -8.31 28.21
CA SER A 17 -28.73 -7.52 29.17
C SER A 17 -28.04 -6.34 28.47
N PRO A 18 -28.26 -5.08 28.90
CA PRO A 18 -27.63 -3.91 28.29
C PRO A 18 -26.10 -3.98 28.37
N TRP A 19 -25.55 -4.69 29.36
CA TRP A 19 -24.10 -4.89 29.54
C TRP A 19 -23.44 -5.73 28.44
N VAL A 20 -24.17 -6.65 27.81
CA VAL A 20 -23.65 -7.50 26.72
C VAL A 20 -23.92 -6.88 25.35
N TYR A 21 -25.03 -6.15 25.23
CA TYR A 21 -25.45 -5.51 23.98
C TYR A 21 -24.46 -4.43 23.49
N TRP A 22 -24.09 -3.49 24.35
CA TRP A 22 -23.20 -2.38 23.99
C TRP A 22 -21.84 -2.82 23.43
N PRO A 23 -21.08 -3.73 24.07
CA PRO A 23 -19.81 -4.17 23.51
C PRO A 23 -19.97 -4.91 22.17
N MET A 24 -21.04 -5.69 21.99
CA MET A 24 -21.31 -6.38 20.73
C MET A 24 -21.58 -5.37 19.59
N CYS A 25 -22.35 -4.31 19.85
CA CYS A 25 -22.53 -3.21 18.91
C CYS A 25 -21.22 -2.47 18.62
N ALA A 26 -20.41 -2.17 19.65
CA ALA A 26 -19.12 -1.50 19.49
C ALA A 26 -18.15 -2.32 18.61
N VAL A 27 -18.09 -3.64 18.82
CA VAL A 27 -17.30 -4.55 17.99
C VAL A 27 -17.82 -4.57 16.55
N GLY A 28 -19.14 -4.61 16.35
CA GLY A 28 -19.75 -4.54 15.02
C GLY A 28 -19.39 -3.26 14.26
N VAL A 29 -19.49 -2.09 14.93
CA VAL A 29 -19.11 -0.80 14.34
C VAL A 29 -17.61 -0.73 14.06
N ALA A 30 -16.77 -1.23 14.97
CA ALA A 30 -15.32 -1.27 14.79
C ALA A 30 -14.92 -2.12 13.58
N LEU A 31 -15.54 -3.29 13.38
CA LEU A 31 -15.29 -4.13 12.21
C LEU A 31 -15.70 -3.45 10.89
N VAL A 32 -16.87 -2.79 10.87
CA VAL A 32 -17.32 -2.04 9.69
C VAL A 32 -16.37 -0.87 9.40
N ALA A 33 -15.98 -0.11 10.43
CA ALA A 33 -15.02 0.98 10.30
C ALA A 33 -13.67 0.47 9.77
N LEU A 34 -13.13 -0.62 10.31
CA LEU A 34 -11.88 -1.22 9.82
C LEU A 34 -12.01 -1.68 8.36
N ALA A 35 -13.15 -2.27 7.99
CA ALA A 35 -13.40 -2.73 6.62
C ALA A 35 -13.47 -1.56 5.62
N VAL A 36 -14.03 -0.42 6.02
CA VAL A 36 -14.18 0.77 5.17
C VAL A 36 -12.92 1.63 5.14
N LEU A 37 -12.23 1.82 6.27
CA LEU A 37 -11.06 2.69 6.39
C LEU A 37 -9.73 1.97 6.06
N GLY A 38 -9.65 0.65 6.23
CA GLY A 38 -8.49 -0.15 5.88
C GLY A 38 -7.90 0.07 4.46
N PRO A 39 -8.70 0.13 3.37
CA PRO A 39 -8.17 0.32 2.04
C PRO A 39 -7.63 1.74 1.84
N GLU A 40 -8.25 2.76 2.43
CA GLU A 40 -7.82 4.15 2.35
C GLU A 40 -6.50 4.35 3.10
N ALA A 41 -6.33 3.72 4.26
CA ALA A 41 -5.05 3.71 4.98
C ALA A 41 -3.93 3.08 4.14
N ARG A 42 -4.20 1.93 3.48
CA ARG A 42 -3.21 1.29 2.58
C ARG A 42 -2.87 2.17 1.38
N ARG A 43 -3.86 2.85 0.80
CA ARG A 43 -3.64 3.79 -0.32
C ARG A 43 -2.74 4.94 0.11
N ARG A 44 -2.97 5.53 1.28
CA ARG A 44 -2.13 6.62 1.81
C ARG A 44 -0.68 6.18 2.00
N VAL A 45 -0.46 5.03 2.63
CA VAL A 45 0.90 4.49 2.82
C VAL A 45 1.57 4.19 1.49
N ALA A 46 0.84 3.65 0.50
CA ALA A 46 1.38 3.43 -0.83
C ALA A 46 1.77 4.74 -1.52
N ILE A 47 0.93 5.77 -1.44
CA ILE A 47 1.21 7.10 -2.01
C ILE A 47 2.43 7.74 -1.35
N GLU A 48 2.52 7.70 -0.01
CA GLU A 48 3.67 8.22 0.73
C GLU A 48 4.97 7.54 0.30
N HIS A 49 4.96 6.20 0.15
CA HIS A 49 6.12 5.47 -0.37
C HIS A 49 6.47 5.89 -1.80
N HIS A 50 5.48 6.05 -2.69
CA HIS A 50 5.74 6.54 -4.05
C HIS A 50 6.33 7.95 -4.07
N CYS A 51 5.85 8.85 -3.21
CA CYS A 51 6.40 10.20 -3.08
C CYS A 51 7.87 10.17 -2.66
N VAL A 52 8.22 9.39 -1.63
CA VAL A 52 9.61 9.26 -1.15
C VAL A 52 10.54 8.71 -2.23
N VAL A 53 10.08 7.73 -3.02
CA VAL A 53 10.87 7.18 -4.13
C VAL A 53 11.08 8.21 -5.23
N MET A 54 10.02 8.91 -5.65
CA MET A 54 10.14 9.95 -6.68
C MET A 54 11.04 11.10 -6.24
N GLU A 55 11.02 11.48 -4.96
CA GLU A 55 11.94 12.48 -4.41
C GLU A 55 13.41 12.02 -4.49
N ALA A 56 13.68 10.76 -4.16
CA ALA A 56 15.02 10.19 -4.26
C ALA A 56 15.52 10.14 -5.73
N GLU A 57 14.64 9.80 -6.68
CA GLU A 57 14.96 9.79 -8.11
C GLU A 57 15.26 11.20 -8.64
N VAL A 58 14.44 12.20 -8.27
CA VAL A 58 14.68 13.61 -8.65
C VAL A 58 16.02 14.10 -8.12
N GLU A 59 16.36 13.76 -6.88
CA GLU A 59 17.64 14.12 -6.27
C GLU A 59 18.83 13.44 -6.98
N ALA A 60 18.69 12.17 -7.37
CA ALA A 60 19.71 11.47 -8.16
C ALA A 60 19.92 12.08 -9.56
N LEU A 61 18.82 12.46 -10.23
CA LEU A 61 18.87 13.13 -11.54
C LEU A 61 19.51 14.52 -11.44
N ARG A 62 19.23 15.28 -10.39
CA ARG A 62 19.87 16.58 -10.14
C ARG A 62 21.38 16.43 -9.99
N ARG A 63 21.84 15.48 -9.18
CA ARG A 63 23.29 15.19 -9.03
C ARG A 63 23.94 14.83 -10.36
N THR A 64 23.26 14.04 -11.18
CA THR A 64 23.77 13.64 -12.51
C THR A 64 23.86 14.85 -13.44
N ARG A 65 22.83 15.70 -13.48
CA ARG A 65 22.83 16.95 -14.24
C ARG A 65 23.97 17.87 -13.81
N ASP A 66 24.17 18.02 -12.50
CA ASP A 66 25.21 18.91 -11.97
C ASP A 66 26.62 18.40 -12.31
N GLN A 67 26.83 17.08 -12.26
CA GLN A 67 28.08 16.45 -12.71
C GLN A 67 28.33 16.68 -14.20
N LEU A 68 27.33 16.49 -15.06
CA LEU A 68 27.45 16.72 -16.50
C LEU A 68 27.68 18.20 -16.83
N THR A 69 27.03 19.10 -16.08
CA THR A 69 27.20 20.55 -16.24
C THR A 69 28.61 20.97 -15.86
N ALA A 70 29.14 20.45 -14.74
CA ALA A 70 30.51 20.68 -14.32
C ALA A 70 31.53 20.12 -15.35
N ALA A 71 31.26 18.95 -15.91
CA ALA A 71 32.11 18.36 -16.96
C ALA A 71 32.08 19.20 -18.25
N ALA A 72 30.90 19.67 -18.68
CA ALA A 72 30.76 20.54 -19.84
C ALA A 72 31.51 21.87 -19.65
N GLN A 73 31.41 22.46 -18.46
CA GLN A 73 32.13 23.69 -18.13
C GLN A 73 33.65 23.47 -18.11
N ALA A 74 34.12 22.32 -17.61
CA ALA A 74 35.53 21.95 -17.67
C ALA A 74 36.04 21.81 -19.11
N LEU A 75 35.25 21.17 -19.98
CA LEU A 75 35.52 21.03 -21.43
C LEU A 75 35.59 22.38 -22.14
N GLU A 76 34.73 23.33 -21.79
CA GLU A 76 34.73 24.68 -22.37
C GLU A 76 35.93 25.50 -21.89
N SER A 77 36.35 25.32 -20.64
CA SER A 77 37.49 26.06 -20.07
C SER A 77 38.88 25.56 -20.50
N ASP A 78 39.02 24.28 -20.89
CA ASP A 78 40.30 23.69 -21.31
C ASP A 78 40.23 23.02 -22.70
N PRO A 79 40.67 23.70 -23.77
CA PRO A 79 40.69 23.13 -25.12
C PRO A 79 41.63 21.92 -25.26
N ALA A 80 42.67 21.79 -24.42
CA ALA A 80 43.55 20.63 -24.43
C ALA A 80 42.91 19.40 -23.75
N TYR A 81 41.91 19.61 -22.88
CA TYR A 81 41.08 18.54 -22.35
C TYR A 81 40.10 18.02 -23.41
N ALA A 82 39.48 18.92 -24.19
CA ALA A 82 38.61 18.55 -25.30
C ALA A 82 39.33 17.67 -26.35
N GLU A 83 40.58 17.99 -26.73
CA GLU A 83 41.35 17.16 -27.66
C GLU A 83 41.60 15.74 -27.09
N ARG A 84 41.84 15.61 -25.78
CA ARG A 84 42.05 14.31 -25.12
C ARG A 84 40.78 13.46 -25.07
N VAL A 85 39.64 14.05 -24.71
CA VAL A 85 38.34 13.35 -24.68
C VAL A 85 37.93 12.92 -26.09
N VAL A 86 38.09 13.79 -27.09
CA VAL A 86 37.82 13.48 -28.50
C VAL A 86 38.72 12.34 -29.01
N ARG A 87 40.02 12.34 -28.68
CA ARG A 87 40.92 11.21 -29.04
C ARG A 87 40.49 9.90 -28.40
N HIS A 88 40.11 9.95 -27.11
CA HIS A 88 39.71 8.75 -26.37
C HIS A 88 38.38 8.18 -26.88
N ASP A 89 37.35 9.01 -27.02
CA ASP A 89 35.99 8.56 -27.32
C ASP A 89 35.75 8.31 -28.80
N LEU A 90 36.33 9.13 -29.69
CA LEU A 90 36.20 8.96 -31.14
C LEU A 90 37.31 8.09 -31.75
N LYS A 91 38.32 7.66 -30.97
CA LYS A 91 39.50 6.90 -31.43
C LYS A 91 40.19 7.56 -32.63
N ILE A 92 40.11 8.88 -32.76
CA ILE A 92 40.73 9.62 -33.86
C ILE A 92 42.23 9.77 -33.52
N VAL A 93 43.07 9.23 -34.39
CA VAL A 93 44.53 9.26 -34.24
C VAL A 93 45.09 10.36 -35.15
N ARG A 94 46.07 11.15 -34.67
CA ARG A 94 46.75 12.14 -35.54
C ARG A 94 47.47 11.41 -36.69
N PRO A 95 47.55 12.00 -37.89
CA PRO A 95 48.32 11.42 -38.97
C PRO A 95 49.80 11.30 -38.55
N GLY A 96 50.27 10.06 -38.38
CA GLY A 96 51.64 9.73 -37.95
C GLY A 96 51.79 9.11 -36.56
N GLU A 97 50.74 9.07 -35.73
CA GLU A 97 50.77 8.38 -34.42
C GLU A 97 50.19 6.95 -34.54
N VAL A 98 50.77 5.99 -33.82
CA VAL A 98 50.26 4.60 -33.74
C VAL A 98 49.44 4.47 -32.45
N ALA A 99 48.13 4.24 -32.57
CA ALA A 99 47.27 4.01 -31.42
C ALA A 99 47.54 2.62 -30.82
N LEU A 100 48.20 2.58 -29.66
CA LEU A 100 48.21 1.40 -28.81
C LEU A 100 46.84 1.27 -28.14
N PRO A 101 46.14 0.13 -28.28
CA PRO A 101 44.89 -0.09 -27.57
C PRO A 101 45.20 -0.16 -26.07
N ALA A 102 44.88 0.90 -25.34
CA ALA A 102 44.81 0.82 -23.90
C ALA A 102 43.70 -0.18 -23.54
N PRO A 103 43.90 -1.05 -22.53
CA PRO A 103 42.83 -1.92 -22.05
C PRO A 103 41.66 -1.01 -21.67
N SER A 104 40.52 -1.22 -22.32
CA SER A 104 39.31 -0.43 -22.07
C SER A 104 39.01 -0.52 -20.58
N ALA A 105 39.30 0.55 -19.83
CA ALA A 105 38.84 0.70 -18.46
C ALA A 105 37.32 0.60 -18.57
N GLY A 106 36.80 -0.53 -18.05
CA GLY A 106 35.47 -1.03 -18.33
C GLY A 106 34.48 0.11 -18.33
N LYS A 107 33.91 0.37 -19.52
CA LYS A 107 32.65 1.10 -19.65
C LYS A 107 31.75 0.42 -18.64
N THR A 108 31.54 1.10 -17.50
CA THR A 108 30.71 0.55 -16.45
C THR A 108 29.35 0.46 -17.11
N ASP A 109 28.96 -0.76 -17.48
CA ASP A 109 27.61 -1.12 -17.87
C ASP A 109 26.74 -0.72 -16.69
N ARG A 110 26.39 0.56 -16.62
CA ARG A 110 25.33 1.03 -15.78
C ARG A 110 24.11 0.42 -16.43
N PRO A 111 23.43 -0.54 -15.80
CA PRO A 111 22.27 -1.19 -16.38
C PRO A 111 21.26 -0.08 -16.68
N ALA A 112 21.14 0.27 -17.96
CA ALA A 112 20.26 1.33 -18.42
C ALA A 112 18.78 0.91 -18.36
N ASP A 113 18.49 -0.27 -17.83
CA ASP A 113 17.16 -0.85 -17.86
C ASP A 113 16.95 -1.89 -16.74
N GLU A 114 17.60 -1.72 -15.59
CA GLU A 114 17.09 -2.36 -14.38
C GLU A 114 15.87 -1.52 -13.94
N THR A 115 14.78 -1.72 -14.68
CA THR A 115 13.44 -1.41 -14.22
C THR A 115 13.38 -1.90 -12.78
N LEU A 116 13.30 -0.95 -11.86
CA LEU A 116 13.31 -1.15 -10.43
C LEU A 116 12.06 -1.95 -10.07
N HIS A 117 12.08 -3.26 -10.31
CA HIS A 117 11.03 -4.18 -9.94
C HIS A 117 11.15 -4.33 -8.44
N TRP A 118 10.56 -3.38 -7.71
CA TRP A 118 10.49 -3.44 -6.26
C TRP A 118 9.81 -4.76 -5.88
N GLN A 119 10.60 -5.69 -5.36
CA GLN A 119 10.09 -6.90 -4.75
C GLN A 119 9.31 -6.44 -3.52
N VAL A 120 7.99 -6.50 -3.61
CA VAL A 120 7.13 -6.41 -2.42
C VAL A 120 7.67 -7.44 -1.44
N ALA A 121 7.99 -7.02 -0.20
CA ALA A 121 8.51 -7.94 0.81
C ALA A 121 7.68 -9.23 0.79
N PRO A 122 8.30 -10.42 0.74
CA PRO A 122 7.60 -11.67 0.44
C PRO A 122 6.44 -11.96 1.40
N VAL A 123 6.50 -11.43 2.62
CA VAL A 123 5.42 -11.46 3.62
C VAL A 123 4.17 -10.70 3.17
N VAL A 124 4.31 -9.55 2.51
CA VAL A 124 3.19 -8.74 2.00
C VAL A 124 2.56 -9.41 0.76
N ALA A 125 3.38 -9.98 -0.13
CA ALA A 125 2.89 -10.75 -1.26
C ALA A 125 2.16 -12.04 -0.83
N MET A 126 2.63 -12.68 0.25
CA MET A 126 1.98 -13.86 0.85
C MET A 126 0.62 -13.54 1.48
N LEU A 127 0.42 -12.32 1.98
CA LEU A 127 -0.85 -11.85 2.56
C LEU A 127 -1.79 -11.16 1.56
N ALA A 128 -1.28 -10.76 0.39
CA ALA A 128 -2.08 -10.13 -0.67
C ALA A 128 -3.31 -10.96 -1.11
N PRO A 129 -3.21 -12.27 -1.39
CA PRO A 129 -4.36 -13.06 -1.83
C PRO A 129 -5.43 -13.25 -0.74
N TRP A 130 -5.08 -13.08 0.55
CA TRP A 130 -6.03 -13.15 1.67
C TRP A 130 -6.74 -11.82 1.88
N ALA A 131 -6.20 -10.72 1.36
CA ALA A 131 -6.80 -9.39 1.43
C ALA A 131 -7.86 -9.16 0.34
N ASP A 132 -7.88 -10.00 -0.69
CA ASP A 132 -8.81 -9.86 -1.81
C ASP A 132 -10.26 -10.23 -1.44
N ARG A 133 -11.17 -9.61 -2.20
CA ARG A 133 -12.62 -9.37 -2.03
C ARG A 133 -13.52 -10.26 -1.14
N PRO A 134 -13.48 -11.60 -1.07
CA PRO A 134 -14.51 -12.37 -0.35
C PRO A 134 -14.66 -12.07 1.15
N TRP A 135 -13.55 -11.86 1.87
CA TRP A 135 -13.63 -11.66 3.32
C TRP A 135 -14.26 -10.31 3.72
N ARG A 136 -14.13 -9.29 2.87
CA ARG A 136 -14.67 -7.93 3.13
C ARG A 136 -16.19 -7.92 3.01
N LEU A 137 -16.72 -8.65 2.04
CA LEU A 137 -18.16 -8.88 1.93
C LEU A 137 -18.66 -9.70 3.11
N GLY A 138 -17.89 -10.70 3.54
CA GLY A 138 -18.17 -11.45 4.77
C GLY A 138 -18.22 -10.57 6.01
N ALA A 139 -17.24 -9.70 6.21
CA ALA A 139 -17.15 -8.78 7.36
C ALA A 139 -18.23 -7.68 7.32
N LEU A 140 -18.56 -7.15 6.15
CA LEU A 140 -19.67 -6.21 5.99
C LEU A 140 -21.01 -6.90 6.27
N ALA A 141 -21.22 -8.10 5.73
CA ALA A 141 -22.44 -8.86 5.96
C ALA A 141 -22.62 -9.22 7.43
N THR A 142 -21.55 -9.67 8.13
CA THR A 142 -21.62 -9.95 9.57
C THR A 142 -21.84 -8.68 10.39
N GLY A 143 -21.16 -7.58 10.06
CA GLY A 143 -21.38 -6.28 10.72
C GLY A 143 -22.81 -5.76 10.55
N VAL A 144 -23.37 -5.82 9.34
CA VAL A 144 -24.75 -5.41 9.06
C VAL A 144 -25.76 -6.34 9.74
N CYS A 145 -25.55 -7.67 9.73
CA CYS A 145 -26.41 -8.61 10.47
C CYS A 145 -26.39 -8.36 11.99
N LEU A 146 -25.23 -8.04 12.56
CA LEU A 146 -25.10 -7.69 13.98
C LEU A 146 -25.87 -6.40 14.32
N LEU A 147 -25.77 -5.37 13.47
CA LEU A 147 -26.53 -4.13 13.65
C LEU A 147 -28.05 -4.36 13.49
N ALA A 148 -28.46 -5.10 12.46
CA ALA A 148 -29.88 -5.40 12.19
C ALA A 148 -30.53 -6.21 13.32
N SER A 149 -29.84 -7.23 13.83
CA SER A 149 -30.31 -8.01 14.98
C SER A 149 -30.45 -7.16 16.24
N GLY A 150 -29.52 -6.21 16.46
CA GLY A 150 -29.65 -5.25 17.55
C GLY A 150 -30.86 -4.32 17.42
N VAL A 151 -31.20 -3.85 16.22
CA VAL A 151 -32.38 -3.00 15.99
C VAL A 151 -33.67 -3.78 16.22
N VAL A 152 -33.78 -5.00 15.69
CA VAL A 152 -34.97 -5.85 15.87
C VAL A 152 -35.23 -6.15 17.34
N PHE A 153 -34.18 -6.36 18.13
CA PHE A 153 -34.30 -6.62 19.57
C PHE A 153 -34.59 -5.35 20.40
N SER A 154 -34.19 -4.18 19.91
CA SER A 154 -34.42 -2.90 20.59
C SER A 154 -35.85 -2.38 20.49
N LEU A 155 -36.67 -2.91 19.59
CA LEU A 155 -38.08 -2.55 19.47
C LEU A 155 -38.83 -3.09 20.69
N PRO A 156 -39.23 -2.25 21.67
CA PRO A 156 -39.93 -2.72 22.85
C PRO A 156 -41.21 -3.39 22.39
N GLY A 157 -41.36 -4.69 22.67
CA GLY A 157 -42.50 -5.48 22.24
C GLY A 157 -43.81 -4.80 22.63
N ARG A 158 -44.46 -4.14 21.65
CA ARG A 158 -45.75 -3.44 21.79
C ARG A 158 -46.90 -4.40 22.18
N ALA A 159 -46.66 -5.69 22.29
CA ALA A 159 -47.67 -6.73 22.30
C ALA A 159 -48.36 -7.03 23.65
N ARG A 160 -48.04 -6.34 24.77
CA ARG A 160 -48.65 -6.65 26.08
C ARG A 160 -49.64 -5.65 26.65
N ARG A 161 -50.06 -4.62 25.92
CA ARG A 161 -51.06 -3.65 26.41
C ARG A 161 -52.52 -3.95 26.08
N ALA A 162 -52.83 -5.06 25.40
CA ALA A 162 -54.21 -5.34 24.95
C ALA A 162 -55.03 -6.32 25.83
N LYS A 163 -54.48 -6.84 26.95
CA LYS A 163 -55.17 -7.87 27.78
C LYS A 163 -55.45 -7.47 29.24
N ARG A 164 -55.56 -6.17 29.55
CA ARG A 164 -55.83 -5.71 30.93
C ARG A 164 -57.10 -4.86 31.06
N GLY A 165 -58.05 -5.02 30.14
CA GLY A 165 -59.26 -4.20 30.06
C GLY A 165 -60.57 -4.98 29.89
N GLU A 166 -60.60 -6.27 30.23
CA GLU A 166 -61.83 -7.07 30.35
C GLU A 166 -61.86 -7.80 31.69
#